data_AF-A0A150GSJ2-F1
#
_entry.id   AF-A0A150GSJ2-F1
#
_cell.length_a   1.000
_cell.length_b   1.000
_cell.length_c   1.000
_cell.angle_alpha   90.00
_cell.angle_beta   90.00
_cell.angle_gamma   90.00
#
_symmetry.space_group_name_H-M   'P 1'
#
loop_
_entity.id
_entity.type
_entity.pdbx_description
1 polymer ?
#
loop_
_entity_poly.entity_id
_entity_poly.type
_entity_poly.pdbx_seq_one_letter_code
_entity_poly.pdbx_strand_id
1 'polypeptide(L)' 'MRRRGGMFEFVSAGNYASEIIEWTGFAVAVGTLPAAAFALFTFCNLAPRGRHHHRWYKDKFKGEYPAGRRAVIPFIW' A
#
# COMPACT_ATOMS: atom_id res chain seq x y z
N MET A 1 -13.50 -8.05 -11.00
CA MET A 1 -13.35 -6.57 -11.13
C MET A 1 -11.88 -6.23 -11.41
N ARG A 2 -11.54 -5.98 -12.68
CA ARG A 2 -10.17 -5.67 -13.14
C ARG A 2 -9.92 -4.17 -13.02
N ARG A 3 -9.41 -3.69 -11.87
CA ARG A 3 -8.76 -2.36 -11.86
C ARG A 3 -7.43 -2.51 -12.60
N ARG A 4 -7.36 -1.99 -13.83
CA ARG A 4 -6.14 -1.90 -14.66
C ARG A 4 -5.92 -0.41 -14.98
N GLY A 5 -4.72 0.09 -14.69
CA GLY A 5 -4.30 1.49 -14.90
C GLY A 5 -3.54 2.11 -13.71
N GLY A 6 -2.37 2.71 -13.96
CA GLY A 6 -1.59 3.50 -13.00
C GLY A 6 -0.86 2.70 -11.92
N MET A 7 -0.80 3.22 -10.67
CA MET A 7 -0.20 2.53 -9.52
C MET A 7 -0.82 1.15 -9.23
N PHE A 8 -2.05 0.89 -9.70
CA PHE A 8 -2.68 -0.41 -9.61
C PHE A 8 -2.04 -1.47 -10.51
N GLU A 9 -1.14 -1.13 -11.45
CA GLU A 9 -0.32 -2.13 -12.15
C GLU A 9 0.81 -2.69 -11.28
N PHE A 10 1.37 -1.85 -10.39
CA PHE A 10 2.49 -2.22 -9.53
C PHE A 10 2.03 -2.74 -8.16
N VAL A 11 0.92 -2.20 -7.64
CA VAL A 11 0.48 -2.47 -6.27
C VAL A 11 -1.00 -2.81 -6.23
N SER A 12 -1.33 -3.84 -5.47
CA SER A 12 -2.69 -4.37 -5.33
C SER A 12 -3.59 -3.43 -4.54
N ALA A 13 -3.00 -2.72 -3.59
CA ALA A 13 -3.65 -1.72 -2.77
C ALA A 13 -3.03 -0.34 -3.02
N GLY A 14 -3.17 0.17 -4.25
CA GLY A 14 -2.68 1.50 -4.63
C GLY A 14 -3.16 2.62 -3.70
N ASN A 15 -4.38 2.54 -3.19
CA ASN A 15 -4.90 3.51 -2.19
C ASN A 15 -4.10 3.52 -0.89
N TYR A 16 -3.71 2.36 -0.35
CA TYR A 16 -2.94 2.32 0.89
C TYR A 16 -1.51 2.83 0.67
N ALA A 17 -0.96 2.58 -0.52
CA ALA A 17 0.35 3.10 -0.90
C ALA A 17 0.35 4.65 -0.99
N SER A 18 -0.65 5.23 -1.66
CA SER A 18 -0.77 6.69 -1.77
C SER A 18 -0.99 7.34 -0.41
N GLU A 19 -1.81 6.72 0.44
CA GLU A 19 -2.08 7.23 1.79
C GLU A 19 -0.81 7.22 2.66
N ILE A 20 -0.01 6.15 2.62
CA ILE A 20 1.29 6.10 3.29
C ILE A 20 2.23 7.21 2.78
N ILE A 21 2.32 7.40 1.46
CA ILE A 21 3.19 8.43 0.87
C ILE A 21 2.73 9.84 1.27
N GLU A 22 1.43 10.08 1.29
CA GLU A 22 0.84 11.37 1.65
C GLU A 22 1.13 11.71 3.12
N TRP A 23 0.92 10.77 4.04
CA TRP A 23 1.25 10.97 5.46
C TRP A 23 2.75 11.08 5.73
N THR A 24 3.57 10.35 4.97
CA THR A 24 5.03 10.48 5.06
C THR A 24 5.49 11.86 4.57
N GLY A 25 4.95 12.34 3.44
CA GLY A 25 5.24 13.68 2.92
C GLY A 25 4.75 14.78 3.87
N PHE A 26 3.57 14.60 4.47
CA PHE A 26 3.05 15.50 5.50
C PHE A 26 3.97 15.54 6.73
N ALA A 27 4.44 14.38 7.21
CA ALA A 27 5.37 14.33 8.33
C ALA A 27 6.70 15.04 8.04
N VAL A 28 7.23 14.91 6.81
CA VAL A 28 8.44 15.61 6.36
C VAL A 28 8.19 17.12 6.23
N ALA A 29 7.04 17.53 5.69
CA ALA A 29 6.69 18.94 5.50
C ALA A 29 6.44 19.67 6.83
N VAL A 30 5.78 19.00 7.78
CA VAL A 30 5.51 19.56 9.12
C VAL A 30 6.77 19.52 10.00
N GLY A 31 7.58 18.47 9.89
CA GLY A 31 8.84 18.33 10.65
C GLY A 31 8.65 18.14 12.16
N THR A 32 7.46 17.73 12.62
CA THR A 32 7.18 17.55 14.05
C THR A 32 7.13 16.07 14.44
N LEU A 33 7.60 15.77 15.66
CA LEU A 33 7.49 14.45 16.30
C LEU A 33 6.09 13.81 16.23
N PRO A 34 4.98 14.52 16.54
CA PRO A 34 3.64 13.93 16.42
C PRO A 34 3.25 13.58 14.98
N ALA A 35 3.66 14.37 13.97
CA ALA A 35 3.39 14.05 12.57
C ALA A 35 4.16 12.79 12.11
N ALA A 36 5.42 12.65 12.54
CA ALA A 36 6.21 11.44 12.28
C ALA A 36 5.63 10.20 12.97
N ALA A 37 5.20 10.32 14.23
CA ALA A 37 4.53 9.24 14.96
C ALA A 37 3.21 8.83 14.29
N PHE A 38 2.44 9.80 13.79
CA PHE A 38 1.20 9.54 13.06
C PHE A 38 1.43 8.81 11.73
N ALA A 39 2.43 9.24 10.95
CA ALA A 39 2.81 8.56 9.71
C ALA A 39 3.27 7.11 9.98
N LEU A 40 4.08 6.89 11.02
CA LEU A 40 4.54 5.56 11.42
C LEU A 40 3.37 4.67 11.89
N PHE A 41 2.46 5.22 12.70
CA PHE A 41 1.30 4.47 13.19
C PHE A 41 0.36 4.07 12.04
N THR A 42 0.13 5.01 11.12
CA THR A 42 -0.65 4.80 9.90
C THR A 42 0.01 3.71 9.05
N PHE A 43 1.32 3.80 8.80
CA PHE A 43 2.08 2.75 8.11
C PHE A 43 1.92 1.37 8.78
N CYS A 44 2.12 1.29 10.09
CA CYS A 44 2.02 0.04 10.85
C CYS A 44 0.61 -0.56 10.84
N ASN A 45 -0.45 0.24 10.73
CA ASN A 45 -1.82 -0.25 10.63
C ASN A 45 -2.18 -0.69 9.20
N LEU A 46 -1.79 0.10 8.20
CA LEU A 46 -2.15 -0.13 6.80
C LEU A 46 -1.30 -1.23 6.14
N ALA A 47 -0.04 -1.39 6.53
CA ALA A 47 0.84 -2.44 6.02
C ALA A 47 0.27 -3.87 6.21
N PRO A 48 -0.08 -4.34 7.42
CA PRO A 48 -0.62 -5.69 7.61
C PRO A 48 -1.98 -5.85 6.91
N ARG A 49 -2.80 -4.79 6.89
CA ARG A 49 -4.11 -4.78 6.22
C ARG A 49 -3.96 -4.97 4.71
N GLY A 50 -3.01 -4.28 4.09
CA GLY A 50 -2.70 -4.44 2.67
C GLY A 50 -2.12 -5.82 2.33
N ARG A 51 -1.31 -6.42 3.23
CA ARG A 51 -0.86 -7.83 3.07
C ARG A 51 -2.02 -8.79 3.01
N HIS A 52 -2.95 -8.65 3.95
CA HIS A 52 -4.09 -9.54 4.07
C HIS A 52 -4.95 -9.45 2.82
N HIS A 53 -5.17 -8.21 2.32
CA HIS A 53 -5.89 -7.97 1.09
C HIS A 53 -5.19 -8.61 -0.13
N HIS A 54 -3.87 -8.46 -0.24
CA HIS A 54 -3.08 -9.07 -1.32
C HIS A 54 -3.09 -10.60 -1.28
N ARG A 55 -2.98 -11.20 -0.09
CA ARG A 55 -3.08 -12.66 0.12
C ARG A 55 -4.46 -13.17 -0.30
N TRP A 56 -5.53 -12.50 0.10
CA TRP A 56 -6.90 -12.85 -0.26
C TRP A 56 -7.13 -12.75 -1.77
N TYR A 57 -6.61 -11.70 -2.42
CA TYR A 57 -6.70 -11.55 -3.87
C TYR A 57 -5.93 -12.65 -4.62
N LYS A 58 -4.72 -13.03 -4.16
CA LYS A 58 -3.97 -14.15 -4.73
C LYS A 58 -4.71 -15.47 -4.58
N ASP A 59 -5.29 -15.73 -3.42
CA ASP A 59 -5.99 -16.98 -3.16
C ASP A 59 -7.34 -17.06 -3.89
N LYS A 60 -7.99 -15.92 -4.11
CA LYS A 60 -9.26 -15.85 -4.85
C LYS A 60 -9.08 -15.90 -6.37
N PHE A 61 -8.00 -15.30 -6.91
CA PHE A 61 -7.80 -15.12 -8.35
C PHE A 61 -6.60 -15.92 -8.90
N LYS A 62 -6.25 -17.04 -8.25
CA LYS A 62 -5.07 -17.91 -8.47
C LYS A 62 -4.45 -17.93 -9.87
N GLY A 63 -5.24 -18.00 -10.94
CA GLY A 63 -4.77 -18.07 -12.34
C GLY A 63 -4.83 -16.78 -13.18
N GLU A 64 -5.58 -15.75 -12.75
CA GLU A 64 -5.71 -14.46 -13.47
C GLU A 64 -4.90 -13.32 -12.84
N TYR A 65 -4.28 -13.59 -11.69
CA TYR A 65 -3.59 -12.56 -10.93
C TYR A 65 -2.18 -12.32 -11.49
N PRO A 66 -1.84 -11.09 -11.91
CA PRO A 66 -0.51 -10.82 -12.47
C PRO A 66 0.56 -10.98 -11.38
N ALA A 67 1.50 -11.90 -11.62
CA ALA A 67 2.55 -12.30 -10.67
C ALA A 67 3.48 -11.14 -10.26
N GLY A 68 3.54 -10.06 -11.05
CA GLY A 68 4.34 -8.87 -10.78
C GLY A 68 3.75 -7.89 -9.75
N ARG A 69 2.47 -8.04 -9.35
CA ARG A 69 1.83 -7.10 -8.39
C ARG A 69 2.31 -7.35 -6.97
N ARG A 70 2.70 -6.25 -6.32
CA ARG A 70 3.10 -6.18 -4.91
C ARG A 70 1.92 -5.78 -4.02
N ALA A 71 2.04 -5.97 -2.71
CA ALA A 71 0.93 -5.80 -1.78
C ALA A 71 0.64 -4.33 -1.47
N VAL A 72 1.65 -3.56 -1.07
CA VAL A 72 1.49 -2.18 -0.56
C VAL A 72 2.62 -1.26 -0.99
N ILE A 73 3.85 -1.74 -1.10
CA ILE A 73 5.00 -0.89 -1.45
C ILE A 73 5.59 -1.41 -2.76
N PRO A 74 5.59 -0.60 -3.83
CA PRO A 74 6.23 -1.00 -5.07
C PRO A 74 7.71 -1.30 -4.78
N PHE A 75 8.21 -2.44 -5.28
CA PHE A 75 9.60 -2.93 -5.17
C PHE A 75 10.11 -3.41 -3.80
N ILE A 76 9.40 -3.16 -2.69
CA ILE A 76 9.76 -3.73 -1.38
C ILE A 76 8.78 -4.87 -1.01
N TRP A 77 7.47 -4.68 -1.26
CA TRP A 77 6.44 -5.59 -0.75
C TRP A 77 5.09 -5.61 -1.46
#